data_AF-A0AAN7BJ94-F1
#
_entry.id   AF-A0AAN7BJ94-F1
#
_cell.length_a   1.000
_cell.length_b   1.000
_cell.length_c   1.000
_cell.angle_alpha   90.00
_cell.angle_beta   90.00
_cell.angle_gamma   90.00
#
_symmetry.space_group_name_H-M   'P 1'
#
loop_
_entity.id
_entity.type
_entity.pdbx_description
1 polymer ?
#
loop_
_entity_poly.entity_id
_entity_poly.type
_entity_poly.pdbx_seq_one_letter_code
_entity_poly.pdbx_strand_id
1 'polypeptide(L)'
;MSAPCSIAGNPDLYGLGIRVSFYLIWISTLCLNPIEEGYIAILFIGELVLDAAVFLGLVIAASGGYLHAVEVYIAILLLSTTVYLLFPRHAADLAMAFCPHLGLRTKKRIYQNYVAAARLLYTIVVGGLQMWFWISGVNDSHIHRMLTDTDETGCQQFGFLFGPVDLHNSALKALHIIVLLLATAAGILIEWKFWQRRIQGKSRRKM
;
A
#
# COMPACT_ATOMS: atom_id res chain seq x y z
N MET A 1 -28.07 -23.67 -7.76
CA MET A 1 -27.60 -22.41 -7.16
C MET A 1 -26.79 -22.80 -5.93
N SER A 2 -25.47 -22.80 -6.04
CA SER A 2 -24.59 -23.01 -4.90
C SER A 2 -24.81 -21.87 -3.90
N ALA A 3 -24.93 -22.21 -2.62
CA ALA A 3 -25.08 -21.22 -1.56
C ALA A 3 -23.88 -20.25 -1.58
N PRO A 4 -24.09 -18.94 -1.36
CA PRO A 4 -22.98 -18.01 -1.25
C PRO A 4 -22.11 -18.41 -0.06
N CYS A 5 -20.84 -18.72 -0.33
CA CYS A 5 -19.88 -19.06 0.69
C CYS A 5 -19.54 -17.83 1.51
N SER A 6 -19.84 -17.86 2.81
CA SER A 6 -19.55 -16.76 3.73
C SER A 6 -18.36 -17.15 4.60
N ILE A 7 -17.20 -16.58 4.29
CA ILE A 7 -16.01 -16.70 5.13
C ILE A 7 -16.18 -15.74 6.32
N ALA A 8 -16.12 -16.27 7.54
CA ALA A 8 -16.08 -15.46 8.74
C ALA A 8 -14.74 -14.71 8.78
N GLY A 9 -14.76 -13.43 8.43
CA GLY A 9 -13.54 -12.65 8.30
C GLY A 9 -12.88 -12.32 9.64
N ASN A 10 -11.56 -12.27 9.67
CA ASN A 10 -10.77 -11.92 10.85
C ASN A 10 -10.87 -10.40 11.19
N PRO A 11 -11.55 -10.03 12.29
CA PRO A 11 -11.73 -8.63 12.66
C PRO A 11 -10.43 -7.97 13.15
N ASP A 12 -9.44 -8.76 13.58
CA ASP A 12 -8.17 -8.23 14.10
C ASP A 12 -7.22 -7.78 12.98
N LEU A 13 -7.40 -8.30 11.77
CA LEU A 13 -6.59 -7.93 10.60
C LEU A 13 -7.16 -6.75 9.82
N TYR A 14 -8.48 -6.73 9.64
CA TYR A 14 -9.15 -5.74 8.78
C TYR A 14 -10.54 -5.36 9.30
N GLY A 15 -10.76 -5.42 10.62
CA GLY A 15 -12.00 -4.99 11.23
C GLY A 15 -12.39 -3.56 10.87
N LEU A 16 -13.63 -3.20 11.17
CA LEU A 16 -14.21 -1.90 10.79
C LEU A 16 -13.32 -0.73 11.24
N GLY A 17 -12.81 -0.75 12.48
CA GLY A 17 -11.95 0.30 13.02
C GLY A 17 -10.64 0.46 12.26
N ILE A 18 -10.02 -0.64 11.83
CA ILE A 18 -8.77 -0.63 11.06
C ILE A 18 -9.02 0.00 9.69
N ARG A 19 -10.06 -0.46 8.98
CA ARG A 19 -10.43 0.07 7.66
C ARG A 19 -10.76 1.55 7.71
N VAL A 20 -11.58 1.97 8.66
CA VAL A 20 -11.96 3.38 8.84
C VAL A 20 -10.72 4.24 9.13
N SER A 21 -9.79 3.76 9.96
CA SER A 21 -8.52 4.46 10.25
C SER A 21 -7.70 4.67 8.99
N PHE A 22 -7.54 3.63 8.16
CA PHE A 22 -6.87 3.72 6.87
C PHE A 22 -7.54 4.74 5.95
N TYR A 23 -8.87 4.66 5.77
CA TYR A 23 -9.60 5.57 4.90
C TYR A 23 -9.48 7.04 5.34
N LEU A 24 -9.55 7.30 6.64
CA LEU A 24 -9.37 8.66 7.18
C LEU A 24 -7.95 9.17 6.93
N ILE A 25 -6.93 8.35 7.13
CA ILE A 25 -5.53 8.70 6.83
C ILE A 25 -5.34 8.98 5.34
N TRP A 26 -5.95 8.17 4.46
CA TRP A 26 -5.84 8.31 3.01
C TRP A 26 -6.50 9.60 2.52
N ILE A 27 -7.74 9.85 2.95
CA ILE A 27 -8.45 11.10 2.62
C ILE A 27 -7.66 12.30 3.14
N SER A 28 -7.17 12.24 4.38
CA SER A 28 -6.35 13.31 4.96
C SER A 28 -5.07 13.54 4.16
N THR A 29 -4.42 12.47 3.69
CA THR A 29 -3.20 12.55 2.88
C THR A 29 -3.48 13.17 1.51
N LEU A 30 -4.62 12.88 0.89
CA LEU A 30 -4.99 13.49 -0.40
C LEU A 30 -5.40 14.96 -0.24
N CYS A 31 -6.14 15.30 0.83
CA CYS A 31 -6.69 16.63 1.05
C CYS A 31 -5.70 17.63 1.68
N LEU A 32 -4.84 17.20 2.62
CA LEU A 32 -3.99 18.08 3.43
C LEU A 32 -2.56 18.23 2.89
N ASN A 33 -2.12 17.32 2.01
CA ASN A 33 -0.80 17.39 1.38
C ASN A 33 -0.51 18.71 0.61
N PRO A 34 -1.50 19.43 0.04
CA PRO A 34 -1.28 20.74 -0.56
C PRO A 34 -1.10 21.88 0.47
N ILE A 35 -1.63 21.71 1.69
CA ILE A 35 -1.98 22.85 2.56
C ILE A 35 -0.90 23.09 3.63
N GLU A 36 -0.41 22.05 4.31
CA GLU A 36 0.44 22.26 5.49
C GLU A 36 1.42 21.12 5.78
N GLU A 37 2.73 21.44 5.75
CA GLU A 37 3.80 20.43 5.86
C GLU A 37 3.93 19.74 7.21
N GLY A 38 3.49 20.39 8.30
CA GLY A 38 3.57 19.82 9.66
C GLY A 38 2.69 18.58 9.83
N TYR A 39 1.51 18.59 9.22
CA TYR A 39 0.56 17.48 9.30
C TYR A 39 0.99 16.26 8.48
N ILE A 40 1.75 16.47 7.40
CA ILE A 40 2.24 15.37 6.55
C ILE A 40 3.12 14.40 7.35
N ALA A 41 3.97 14.90 8.25
CA ALA A 41 4.83 14.04 9.06
C ALA A 41 4.02 13.21 10.06
N ILE A 42 3.01 13.82 10.68
CA ILE A 42 2.12 13.15 11.64
C ILE A 42 1.30 12.07 10.94
N LEU A 43 0.73 12.40 9.76
CA LEU A 43 -0.03 11.44 8.95
C LEU A 43 0.85 10.26 8.52
N PHE A 44 2.09 10.50 8.09
CA PHE A 44 3.02 9.44 7.71
C PHE A 44 3.40 8.53 8.90
N ILE A 45 3.63 9.11 10.08
CA ILE A 45 3.90 8.30 11.28
C ILE A 45 2.68 7.47 11.65
N GLY A 46 1.47 8.07 11.61
CA GLY A 46 0.22 7.36 11.88
C GLY A 46 -0.02 6.22 10.89
N GLU A 47 0.22 6.44 9.61
CA GLU A 47 0.17 5.43 8.54
C GLU A 47 1.15 4.29 8.84
N LEU A 48 2.42 4.61 9.12
CA LEU A 48 3.46 3.61 9.39
C LEU A 48 3.16 2.76 10.64
N VAL A 49 2.56 3.36 11.68
CA VAL A 49 2.12 2.65 12.88
C VAL A 49 0.96 1.71 12.56
N LEU A 50 -0.02 2.16 11.79
CA LEU A 50 -1.17 1.36 11.39
C LEU A 50 -0.74 0.19 10.50
N ASP A 51 0.16 0.46 9.55
CA ASP A 51 0.78 -0.54 8.68
C ASP A 51 1.57 -1.57 9.49
N ALA A 52 2.40 -1.14 10.44
CA ALA A 52 3.15 -2.04 11.31
C ALA A 52 2.21 -2.94 12.15
N ALA A 53 1.09 -2.39 12.63
CA ALA A 53 0.10 -3.16 13.39
C ALA A 53 -0.56 -4.24 12.51
N VAL A 54 -1.02 -3.89 11.30
CA VAL A 54 -1.62 -4.86 10.37
C VAL A 54 -0.60 -5.90 9.91
N PHE A 55 0.64 -5.49 9.63
CA PHE A 55 1.71 -6.40 9.26
C PHE A 55 2.00 -7.41 10.40
N LEU A 56 2.11 -6.93 11.64
CA LEU A 56 2.31 -7.80 12.79
C LEU A 56 1.14 -8.77 12.97
N GLY A 57 -0.10 -8.28 12.87
CA GLY A 57 -1.30 -9.11 12.90
C GLY A 57 -1.27 -10.20 11.82
N LEU A 58 -0.83 -9.83 10.60
CA LEU A 58 -0.71 -10.76 9.47
C LEU A 58 0.32 -11.86 9.76
N VAL A 59 1.48 -11.51 10.34
CA VAL A 59 2.50 -12.50 10.72
C VAL A 59 1.97 -13.44 11.81
N ILE A 60 1.31 -12.91 12.83
CA ILE A 60 0.74 -13.72 13.93
C ILE A 60 -0.33 -14.67 13.38
N ALA A 61 -1.28 -14.16 12.59
CA ALA A 61 -2.35 -14.97 12.04
C ALA A 61 -1.85 -16.00 11.01
N ALA A 62 -0.83 -15.65 10.23
CA ALA A 62 -0.14 -16.61 9.35
C ALA A 62 0.57 -17.71 10.15
N SER A 63 1.21 -17.37 11.28
CA SER A 63 1.87 -18.36 12.14
C SER A 63 0.87 -19.29 12.87
N GLY A 64 -0.32 -18.78 13.16
CA GLY A 64 -1.40 -19.53 13.79
C GLY A 64 -2.18 -20.43 12.83
N GLY A 65 -2.05 -20.20 11.52
CA GLY A 65 -2.54 -21.14 10.52
C GLY A 65 -4.05 -21.14 10.27
N TYR A 66 -4.71 -20.00 10.44
CA TYR A 66 -6.17 -19.85 10.22
C TYR A 66 -6.47 -18.72 9.24
N LEU A 67 -5.59 -18.53 8.25
CA LEU A 67 -5.60 -17.37 7.37
C LEU A 67 -6.06 -17.74 5.95
N HIS A 68 -7.08 -17.07 5.43
CA HIS A 68 -7.54 -17.29 4.05
C HIS A 68 -6.78 -16.39 3.07
N ALA A 69 -6.62 -16.80 1.81
CA ALA A 69 -5.92 -15.99 0.81
C ALA A 69 -6.61 -14.64 0.55
N VAL A 70 -7.95 -14.57 0.66
CA VAL A 70 -8.70 -13.31 0.62
C VAL A 70 -8.34 -12.35 1.76
N GLU A 71 -7.99 -12.88 2.94
CA GLU A 71 -7.62 -12.08 4.11
C GLU A 71 -6.22 -11.50 3.96
N VAL A 72 -5.30 -12.31 3.44
CA VAL A 72 -3.96 -11.86 3.03
C VAL A 72 -4.09 -10.78 1.97
N TYR A 73 -4.96 -10.97 0.97
CA TYR A 73 -5.21 -9.99 -0.09
C TYR A 73 -5.70 -8.65 0.48
N ILE A 74 -6.68 -8.66 1.39
CA ILE A 74 -7.19 -7.44 2.03
C ILE A 74 -6.10 -6.76 2.87
N ALA A 75 -5.35 -7.52 3.67
CA ALA A 75 -4.26 -6.97 4.48
C ALA A 75 -3.18 -6.34 3.60
N ILE A 76 -2.75 -7.03 2.54
CA ILE A 76 -1.78 -6.48 1.58
C ILE A 76 -2.35 -5.25 0.86
N LEU A 77 -3.64 -5.21 0.55
CA LEU A 77 -4.28 -4.03 -0.05
C LEU A 77 -4.18 -2.81 0.88
N LEU A 78 -4.46 -2.99 2.18
CA LEU A 78 -4.30 -1.94 3.18
C LEU A 78 -2.85 -1.44 3.24
N LEU A 79 -1.89 -2.36 3.38
CA LEU A 79 -0.46 -2.06 3.47
C LEU A 79 0.10 -1.39 2.19
N SER A 80 -0.37 -1.80 1.01
CA SER A 80 0.10 -1.29 -0.28
C SER A 80 -0.46 0.07 -0.65
N THR A 81 -1.37 0.63 0.15
CA THR A 81 -2.01 1.90 -0.20
C THR A 81 -1.04 3.07 -0.18
N THR A 82 -0.04 3.06 0.68
CA THR A 82 1.05 4.06 0.66
C THR A 82 1.76 4.09 -0.70
N VAL A 83 1.94 2.92 -1.33
CA VAL A 83 2.55 2.80 -2.67
C VAL A 83 1.62 3.34 -3.75
N TYR A 84 0.32 3.06 -3.65
CA TYR A 84 -0.67 3.57 -4.60
C TYR A 84 -0.90 5.08 -4.47
N LEU A 85 -0.85 5.64 -3.26
CA LEU A 85 -1.04 7.06 -2.99
C LEU A 85 0.17 7.93 -3.36
N LEU A 86 1.34 7.33 -3.64
CA LEU A 86 2.47 8.06 -4.22
C LEU A 86 2.09 8.70 -5.56
N PHE A 87 1.33 8.00 -6.40
CA PHE A 87 0.92 8.50 -7.71
C PHE A 87 0.10 9.81 -7.64
N PRO A 88 -1.07 9.87 -6.94
CA PRO A 88 -1.84 11.11 -6.84
C PRO A 88 -1.08 12.22 -6.12
N ARG A 89 -0.22 11.89 -5.14
CA ARG A 89 0.65 12.87 -4.48
C ARG A 89 1.60 13.55 -5.47
N HIS A 90 2.26 12.77 -6.31
CA HIS A 90 3.18 13.31 -7.31
C HIS A 90 2.46 13.97 -8.49
N ALA A 91 1.28 13.47 -8.87
CA ALA A 91 0.42 14.12 -9.84
C ALA A 91 -0.02 15.50 -9.34
N ALA A 92 -0.37 15.64 -8.06
CA ALA A 92 -0.68 16.93 -7.44
C ALA A 92 0.54 17.87 -7.44
N ASP A 93 1.73 17.38 -7.06
CA ASP A 93 2.97 18.16 -7.11
C ASP A 93 3.28 18.65 -8.55
N LEU A 94 3.06 17.80 -9.55
CA LEU A 94 3.26 18.14 -10.96
C LEU A 94 2.22 19.15 -11.45
N ALA A 95 0.94 18.95 -11.12
CA ALA A 95 -0.13 19.88 -11.46
C ALA A 95 0.11 21.27 -10.85
N MET A 96 0.57 21.33 -9.60
CA MET A 96 0.95 22.60 -8.94
C MET A 96 2.15 23.26 -9.62
N ALA A 97 3.08 22.50 -10.20
CA ALA A 97 4.20 23.05 -10.97
C ALA A 97 3.74 23.70 -12.29
N PHE A 98 2.69 23.16 -12.93
CA PHE A 98 2.11 23.71 -14.15
C PHE A 98 1.10 24.84 -13.89
N CYS A 99 0.46 24.89 -12.72
CA CYS A 99 -0.54 25.90 -12.34
C CYS A 99 -0.09 26.73 -11.11
N PRO A 100 0.93 27.60 -11.25
CA PRO A 100 1.52 28.34 -10.12
C PRO A 100 0.56 29.33 -9.44
N HIS A 101 -0.57 29.67 -10.09
CA HIS A 101 -1.56 30.60 -9.55
C HIS A 101 -2.28 30.10 -8.28
N LEU A 102 -2.18 28.81 -7.95
CA LEU A 102 -2.87 28.23 -6.79
C LEU A 102 -2.17 28.57 -5.47
N GLY A 103 -1.00 29.23 -5.47
CA GLY A 103 -0.37 29.81 -4.28
C GLY A 103 0.15 28.82 -3.22
N LEU A 104 -0.14 27.52 -3.35
CA LEU A 104 0.22 26.46 -2.39
C LEU A 104 1.67 26.00 -2.60
N ARG A 105 2.63 26.85 -2.23
CA ARG A 105 4.05 26.50 -2.30
C ARG A 105 4.50 25.79 -1.02
N THR A 106 4.68 24.47 -1.11
CA THR A 106 5.20 23.60 -0.04
C THR A 106 6.66 24.01 0.30
N LYS A 107 6.89 24.61 1.47
CA LYS A 107 8.21 25.00 2.00
C LYS A 107 8.94 23.83 2.69
N LYS A 108 9.57 22.97 1.88
CA LYS A 108 10.23 21.73 2.31
C LYS A 108 11.23 21.89 3.48
N ARG A 109 10.88 21.37 4.68
CA ARG A 109 11.71 21.41 5.91
C ARG A 109 12.78 20.29 6.01
N ILE A 110 13.75 20.45 6.91
CA ILE A 110 15.00 19.68 7.11
C ILE A 110 14.84 18.16 7.39
N TYR A 111 13.71 17.72 7.98
CA TYR A 111 13.47 16.30 8.34
C TYR A 111 13.17 15.37 7.14
N GLN A 112 13.20 15.93 5.93
CA GLN A 112 12.77 15.25 4.72
C GLN A 112 13.60 14.02 4.33
N ASN A 113 14.86 13.93 4.76
CA ASN A 113 15.74 12.82 4.37
C ASN A 113 15.39 11.52 5.11
N TYR A 114 15.14 11.60 6.42
CA TYR A 114 14.79 10.41 7.22
C TYR A 114 13.42 9.88 6.86
N VAL A 115 12.45 10.77 6.67
CA VAL A 115 11.08 10.40 6.23
C VAL A 115 11.11 9.79 4.83
N ALA A 116 11.89 10.34 3.90
CA ALA A 116 12.04 9.76 2.56
C ALA A 116 12.72 8.39 2.59
N ALA A 117 13.77 8.22 3.40
CA ALA A 117 14.44 6.92 3.56
C ALA A 117 13.52 5.86 4.18
N ALA A 118 12.78 6.22 5.24
CA ALA A 118 11.80 5.33 5.86
C ALA A 118 10.69 4.93 4.88
N ARG A 119 10.19 5.87 4.07
CA ARG A 119 9.18 5.59 3.03
C ARG A 119 9.70 4.68 1.93
N LEU A 120 10.95 4.89 1.50
CA LEU A 120 11.60 4.03 0.51
C LEU A 120 11.75 2.60 1.05
N LEU A 121 12.24 2.45 2.28
CA LEU A 121 12.36 1.15 2.94
C LEU A 121 11.00 0.45 3.05
N TYR A 122 9.97 1.18 3.51
CA TYR A 122 8.61 0.67 3.60
C TYR A 122 8.09 0.18 2.24
N THR A 123 8.29 0.97 1.19
CA THR A 123 7.89 0.63 -0.19
C THR A 123 8.58 -0.65 -0.68
N ILE A 124 9.86 -0.84 -0.35
CA ILE A 124 10.61 -2.05 -0.71
C ILE A 124 10.04 -3.28 0.01
N VAL A 125 9.79 -3.17 1.32
CA VAL A 125 9.24 -4.28 2.13
C VAL A 125 7.86 -4.70 1.63
N VAL A 126 6.94 -3.74 1.48
CA VAL A 126 5.58 -4.03 1.01
C VAL A 126 5.58 -4.51 -0.44
N GLY A 127 6.43 -3.93 -1.29
CA GLY A 127 6.58 -4.40 -2.67
C GLY A 127 7.06 -5.84 -2.74
N GLY A 128 8.03 -6.24 -1.90
CA GLY A 128 8.47 -7.62 -1.79
C GLY A 128 7.37 -8.57 -1.33
N LEU A 129 6.60 -8.17 -0.30
CA LEU A 129 5.47 -8.95 0.20
C LEU A 129 4.38 -9.13 -0.86
N GLN A 130 4.05 -8.07 -1.59
CA GLN A 130 3.03 -8.11 -2.64
C GLN A 130 3.50 -8.96 -3.83
N MET A 131 4.77 -8.86 -4.22
CA MET A 131 5.37 -9.69 -5.26
C MET A 131 5.31 -11.18 -4.89
N TRP A 132 5.70 -11.52 -3.66
CA TRP A 132 5.59 -12.88 -3.13
C TRP A 132 4.14 -13.40 -3.17
N PHE A 133 3.18 -12.59 -2.71
CA PHE A 133 1.78 -12.97 -2.69
C PHE A 133 1.25 -13.32 -4.09
N TRP A 134 1.47 -12.46 -5.09
CA TRP A 134 0.94 -12.69 -6.43
C TRP A 134 1.66 -13.79 -7.21
N ILE A 135 2.95 -14.03 -6.95
CA ILE A 135 3.74 -15.06 -7.64
C ILE A 135 3.50 -16.44 -7.04
N SER A 136 3.63 -16.58 -5.72
CA SER A 136 3.54 -17.88 -5.05
C SER A 136 2.44 -17.95 -4.01
N GLY A 137 2.21 -16.88 -3.23
CA GLY A 137 1.30 -16.91 -2.08
C GLY A 137 -0.15 -17.27 -2.44
N VAL A 138 -0.68 -16.77 -3.56
CA VAL A 138 -2.04 -17.09 -4.02
C VAL A 138 -2.21 -18.58 -4.37
N ASN A 139 -1.13 -19.23 -4.83
CA ASN A 139 -1.15 -20.65 -5.21
C ASN A 139 -0.64 -21.56 -4.08
N ASP A 140 -0.27 -21.00 -2.93
CA ASP A 140 0.40 -21.77 -1.88
C ASP A 140 -0.60 -22.71 -1.20
N SER A 141 -0.34 -24.01 -1.39
CA SER A 141 -1.12 -25.10 -0.80
C SER A 141 -1.12 -25.09 0.73
N HIS A 142 -0.22 -24.38 1.41
CA HIS A 142 -0.21 -24.24 2.87
C HIS A 142 -1.28 -23.26 3.38
N ILE A 143 -1.51 -22.17 2.63
CA ILE A 143 -2.66 -21.27 2.82
C ILE A 143 -3.95 -22.00 2.39
N HIS A 144 -3.86 -22.85 1.38
CA HIS A 144 -4.99 -23.67 0.91
C HIS A 144 -5.35 -24.82 1.86
N ARG A 145 -4.38 -25.47 2.52
CA ARG A 145 -4.58 -26.67 3.36
C ARG A 145 -5.26 -26.39 4.69
N MET A 146 -5.14 -25.16 5.20
CA MET A 146 -5.87 -24.73 6.40
C MET A 146 -7.34 -24.37 6.11
N LEU A 147 -7.74 -24.40 4.83
CA LEU A 147 -9.13 -24.29 4.38
C LEU A 147 -9.85 -25.65 4.31
N THR A 148 -9.13 -26.76 4.52
CA THR A 148 -9.64 -28.12 4.28
C THR A 148 -9.98 -28.92 5.53
N ASP A 149 -9.91 -28.36 6.75
CA ASP A 149 -10.36 -29.13 7.92
C ASP A 149 -11.88 -29.07 8.16
N THR A 150 -12.62 -28.38 7.29
CA THR A 150 -14.09 -28.53 7.13
C THR A 150 -14.57 -27.68 5.96
N ASP A 151 -14.47 -28.15 4.71
CA ASP A 151 -15.65 -28.14 3.83
C ASP A 151 -15.42 -28.91 2.52
N GLU A 152 -16.36 -29.80 2.22
CA GLU A 152 -16.46 -30.56 0.97
C GLU A 152 -16.98 -29.71 -0.21
N THR A 153 -16.95 -28.37 -0.15
CA THR A 153 -17.79 -27.51 -1.01
C THR A 153 -17.08 -26.61 -2.03
N GLY A 154 -15.74 -26.62 -2.13
CA GLY A 154 -15.04 -25.98 -3.26
C GLY A 154 -15.33 -24.48 -3.44
N CYS A 155 -15.35 -23.71 -2.34
CA CYS A 155 -15.63 -22.28 -2.38
C CYS A 155 -14.55 -21.48 -3.14
N GLN A 156 -14.95 -20.81 -4.22
CA GLN A 156 -14.10 -19.87 -4.96
C GLN A 156 -13.91 -18.57 -4.17
N GLN A 157 -12.67 -18.11 -4.08
CA GLN A 157 -12.32 -16.83 -3.49
C GLN A 157 -12.19 -15.75 -4.57
N PHE A 158 -12.78 -14.59 -4.32
CA PHE A 158 -12.81 -13.48 -5.26
C PHE A 158 -11.98 -12.30 -4.76
N GLY A 159 -11.17 -11.74 -5.64
CA GLY A 159 -10.58 -10.40 -5.49
C GLY A 159 -11.47 -9.34 -6.12
N PHE A 160 -11.12 -8.07 -5.91
CA PHE A 160 -11.89 -6.94 -6.42
C PHE A 160 -11.03 -6.09 -7.38
N LEU A 161 -11.55 -5.84 -8.58
CA LEU A 161 -10.96 -4.89 -9.52
C LEU A 161 -11.96 -3.79 -9.91
N PHE A 162 -13.02 -4.16 -10.62
CA PHE A 162 -14.22 -3.35 -10.88
C PHE A 162 -15.51 -4.16 -10.64
N GLY A 163 -15.34 -5.35 -10.08
CA GLY A 163 -16.31 -6.40 -9.83
C GLY A 163 -15.58 -7.61 -9.21
N PRO A 164 -16.31 -8.61 -8.71
CA PRO A 164 -15.71 -9.83 -8.17
C PRO A 164 -15.03 -10.61 -9.29
N VAL A 165 -13.73 -10.86 -9.16
CA VAL A 165 -12.93 -11.66 -10.10
C VAL A 165 -12.24 -12.75 -9.31
N ASP A 166 -12.22 -13.97 -9.85
CA ASP A 166 -11.53 -15.09 -9.21
C ASP A 166 -10.06 -14.73 -8.92
N LEU A 167 -9.65 -14.91 -7.66
CA LEU A 167 -8.31 -14.59 -7.19
C LEU A 167 -7.23 -15.42 -7.90
N HIS A 168 -7.60 -16.59 -8.44
CA HIS A 168 -6.71 -17.45 -9.20
C HIS A 168 -6.50 -17.02 -10.66
N ASN A 169 -7.24 -16.03 -11.15
CA ASN A 169 -7.15 -15.57 -12.54
C ASN A 169 -5.77 -14.97 -12.87
N SER A 170 -5.07 -15.55 -13.84
CA SER A 170 -3.74 -15.11 -14.29
C SER A 170 -3.71 -13.66 -14.78
N ALA A 171 -4.79 -13.15 -15.36
CA ALA A 171 -4.86 -11.76 -15.81
C ALA A 171 -4.90 -10.77 -14.65
N LEU A 172 -5.64 -11.10 -13.58
CA LEU A 172 -5.70 -10.28 -12.36
C LEU A 172 -4.32 -10.24 -11.67
N LYS A 173 -3.66 -11.40 -11.56
CA LYS A 173 -2.30 -11.53 -11.03
C LYS A 173 -1.32 -10.66 -11.81
N ALA A 174 -1.31 -10.80 -13.14
CA ALA A 174 -0.43 -10.03 -14.02
C ALA A 174 -0.68 -8.52 -13.89
N LEU A 175 -1.94 -8.09 -13.83
CA LEU A 175 -2.29 -6.68 -13.68
C LEU A 175 -1.76 -6.10 -12.36
N HIS A 176 -1.99 -6.77 -11.23
CA HIS A 176 -1.47 -6.29 -9.95
C HIS A 176 0.06 -6.23 -9.92
N ILE A 177 0.75 -7.21 -10.50
CA ILE A 177 2.21 -7.21 -10.62
C ILE A 177 2.68 -6.01 -11.46
N ILE A 178 2.06 -5.77 -12.62
CA ILE A 178 2.43 -4.65 -13.50
C ILE A 178 2.20 -3.31 -12.80
N VAL A 179 1.04 -3.12 -12.16
CA VAL A 179 0.73 -1.88 -11.44
C VAL A 179 1.72 -1.64 -10.30
N LEU A 180 2.07 -2.68 -9.54
CA LEU A 180 3.07 -2.59 -8.48
C LEU A 180 4.46 -2.18 -9.03
N LEU A 181 4.92 -2.83 -10.10
CA LEU A 181 6.21 -2.52 -10.71
C LEU A 181 6.26 -1.08 -11.23
N LEU A 182 5.19 -0.62 -11.88
CA LEU A 182 5.09 0.77 -12.34
C LEU A 182 5.09 1.77 -11.18
N ALA A 183 4.32 1.50 -10.12
CA ALA A 183 4.22 2.40 -8.97
C ALA A 183 5.55 2.50 -8.20
N THR A 184 6.24 1.37 -7.98
CA THR A 184 7.55 1.33 -7.33
C THR A 184 8.63 1.99 -8.17
N ALA A 185 8.69 1.71 -9.48
CA ALA A 185 9.63 2.35 -10.39
C ALA A 185 9.42 3.87 -10.43
N ALA A 186 8.16 4.33 -10.52
CA ALA A 186 7.84 5.76 -10.49
C ALA A 186 8.28 6.41 -9.17
N GLY A 187 8.01 5.78 -8.03
CA GLY A 187 8.45 6.27 -6.72
C GLY A 187 9.97 6.43 -6.63
N ILE A 188 10.73 5.40 -7.06
CA ILE A 188 12.20 5.43 -7.07
C ILE A 188 12.72 6.55 -7.99
N LEU A 189 12.19 6.67 -9.21
CA LEU A 189 12.61 7.69 -10.17
C LEU A 189 12.38 9.11 -9.65
N ILE A 190 11.27 9.33 -8.96
CA ILE A 190 10.92 10.64 -8.42
C ILE A 190 11.86 11.00 -7.28
N GLU A 191 12.06 10.10 -6.32
CA GLU A 191 13.01 10.30 -5.22
C GLU A 191 14.44 10.50 -5.73
N TRP A 192 14.86 9.72 -6.74
CA TRP A 192 16.16 9.87 -7.39
C TRP A 192 16.34 11.26 -8.02
N LYS A 193 15.35 11.74 -8.78
CA LYS A 193 15.38 13.05 -9.41
C LYS A 193 15.40 14.19 -8.38
N PHE A 194 14.69 14.03 -7.26
CA PHE A 194 14.75 14.97 -6.15
C PHE A 194 16.11 14.98 -5.46
N TRP A 195 16.71 13.82 -5.25
CA TRP A 195 18.04 13.68 -4.66
C TRP A 195 19.11 14.35 -5.52
N GLN A 196 19.10 14.11 -6.83
CA GLN A 196 20.01 14.77 -7.79
C GLN A 196 19.92 16.30 -7.74
N ARG A 197 18.69 16.85 -7.75
CA ARG A 197 18.47 18.31 -7.67
C ARG A 197 19.05 18.91 -6.37
N ARG A 198 18.97 18.19 -5.25
CA ARG A 198 19.56 18.66 -3.97
C ARG A 198 21.08 18.67 -3.99
N ILE A 199 21.73 17.68 -4.59
CA ILE A 199 23.19 17.63 -4.70
C ILE A 199 23.69 18.82 -5.52
N GLN A 200 23.06 19.06 -6.67
CA GLN A 200 23.40 20.20 -7.54
C GLN A 200 23.15 21.54 -6.84
N GLY A 201 22.08 21.66 -6.06
CA GLY A 201 21.78 22.85 -5.27
C GLY A 201 22.78 23.15 -4.14
N LYS A 202 23.36 22.12 -3.53
CA LYS A 202 24.43 22.29 -2.52
C LYS A 202 25.76 22.71 -3.15
N SER A 203 26.07 22.23 -4.35
CA SER A 203 27.29 22.62 -5.08
C SER A 203 27.29 24.09 -5.48
N ARG A 204 26.13 24.64 -5.89
CA ARG A 204 25.98 26.06 -6.26
C ARG A 204 26.02 27.06 -5.10
N ARG A 205 25.86 26.62 -3.84
CA ARG A 205 25.98 27.51 -2.65
C ARG A 205 27.40 27.56 -2.07
N LYS A 206 28.32 26.77 -2.63
CA LYS A 206 29.73 26.70 -2.20
C LYS A 206 30.70 27.40 -3.17
N MET A 207 30.19 28.00 -4.25
CA MET A 207 30.86 29.01 -5.07
C MET A 207 30.28 30.37 -4.69
#